data_AF-A0A8H5TN31-F1
#
_entry.id   AF-A0A8H5TN31-F1
#
_cell.length_a   1.000
_cell.length_b   1.000
_cell.length_c   1.000
_cell.angle_alpha   90.00
_cell.angle_beta   90.00
_cell.angle_gamma   90.00
#
_symmetry.space_group_name_H-M   'P 1'
#
loop_
_entity.id
_entity.type
_entity.pdbx_description
1 polymer ?
#
loop_
_entity_poly.entity_id
_entity_poly.type
_entity_poly.pdbx_seq_one_letter_code
_entity_poly.pdbx_strand_id
1 'polypeptide(L)'
;MTKSKVLVVGTGGIGTMSAYVLETGGKAEVTAVLRSNYEAVVGASWLRHDSVLYSKIKNRVLTYAAVVNVVPDVSKGDAPLFNYILVTTKNITDVPLTTADIILPAVTPGYTSIVLS
;
A
#
# COMPACT_ATOMS: atom_id res chain seq x y z
N MET A 1 -20.47 -8.72 1.08
CA MET A 1 -20.05 -7.36 1.49
C MET A 1 -18.96 -6.90 0.54
N THR A 2 -18.99 -5.64 0.12
CA THR A 2 -17.94 -5.03 -0.71
C THR A 2 -16.67 -4.82 0.13
N LYS A 3 -15.49 -5.16 -0.44
CA LYS A 3 -14.20 -4.93 0.22
C LYS A 3 -13.87 -3.43 0.23
N SER A 4 -13.21 -2.96 1.28
CA SER A 4 -12.66 -1.60 1.33
C SER A 4 -11.41 -1.50 0.46
N LYS A 5 -11.31 -0.48 -0.38
CA LYS A 5 -10.12 -0.24 -1.21
C LYS A 5 -9.09 0.55 -0.40
N VAL A 6 -7.91 -0.03 -0.25
CA VAL A 6 -6.84 0.53 0.60
C VAL A 6 -5.59 0.76 -0.24
N LEU A 7 -5.14 2.01 -0.29
CA LEU A 7 -3.84 2.36 -0.86
C LEU A 7 -2.78 2.31 0.25
N VAL A 8 -1.83 1.39 0.16
CA VAL A 8 -0.70 1.30 1.08
C VAL A 8 0.49 2.02 0.47
N VAL A 9 0.86 3.17 1.04
CA VAL A 9 1.97 4.01 0.58
C VAL A 9 3.23 3.62 1.35
N GLY A 10 4.15 2.95 0.64
CA GLY A 10 5.35 2.34 1.21
C GLY A 10 5.09 0.92 1.71
N THR A 11 5.97 -0.01 1.32
CA THR A 11 5.96 -1.40 1.80
C THR A 11 7.28 -1.73 2.49
N GLY A 12 7.66 -0.90 3.48
CA GLY A 12 8.70 -1.27 4.44
C GLY A 12 8.20 -2.39 5.37
N GLY A 13 8.82 -2.57 6.54
CA GLY A 13 8.36 -3.57 7.51
C GLY A 13 6.88 -3.37 7.92
N ILE A 14 6.52 -2.15 8.31
CA ILE A 14 5.14 -1.82 8.72
C ILE A 14 4.17 -2.01 7.55
N GLY A 15 4.40 -1.35 6.42
CA GLY A 15 3.53 -1.46 5.25
C GLY A 15 3.34 -2.89 4.75
N THR A 16 4.40 -3.70 4.75
CA THR A 16 4.31 -5.13 4.37
C THR A 16 3.41 -5.91 5.33
N MET A 17 3.58 -5.72 6.64
CA MET A 17 2.74 -6.41 7.64
C MET A 17 1.30 -5.93 7.63
N SER A 18 1.08 -4.62 7.48
CA SER A 18 -0.27 -4.07 7.34
C SER A 18 -0.97 -4.62 6.10
N ALA A 19 -0.29 -4.64 4.95
CA ALA A 19 -0.83 -5.21 3.72
C ALA A 19 -1.14 -6.70 3.87
N TYR A 20 -0.27 -7.47 4.54
CA TYR A 20 -0.51 -8.87 4.86
C TYR A 20 -1.78 -9.08 5.70
N VAL A 21 -1.95 -8.30 6.78
CA VAL A 21 -3.14 -8.42 7.66
C VAL A 21 -4.41 -8.00 6.93
N LEU A 22 -4.36 -6.93 6.12
CA LEU A 22 -5.49 -6.47 5.31
C LEU A 22 -5.96 -7.52 4.29
N GLU A 23 -5.01 -8.13 3.58
CA GLU A 23 -5.28 -9.19 2.60
C GLU A 23 -5.82 -10.45 3.28
N THR A 24 -5.17 -10.91 4.36
CA THR A 24 -5.60 -12.12 5.08
C THR A 24 -6.92 -11.94 5.83
N GLY A 25 -7.24 -10.72 6.25
CA GLY A 25 -8.53 -10.39 6.86
C GLY A 25 -9.70 -10.44 5.88
N GLY A 26 -9.45 -10.47 4.56
CA GLY A 26 -10.46 -10.68 3.52
C GLY A 26 -11.48 -9.54 3.35
N LYS A 27 -11.30 -8.42 4.07
CA LYS A 27 -12.20 -7.25 4.05
C LYS A 27 -11.64 -6.07 3.26
N ALA A 28 -10.39 -6.15 2.84
CA ALA A 28 -9.72 -5.12 2.08
C ALA A 28 -9.26 -5.64 0.71
N GLU A 29 -9.14 -4.71 -0.22
CA GLU A 29 -8.50 -4.86 -1.52
C GLU A 29 -7.33 -3.88 -1.54
N VAL A 30 -6.10 -4.42 -1.52
CA VAL A 30 -4.90 -3.60 -1.34
C VAL A 30 -4.29 -3.22 -2.70
N THR A 31 -4.02 -1.92 -2.86
CA THR A 31 -3.07 -1.39 -3.86
C THR A 31 -1.82 -0.94 -3.13
N ALA A 32 -0.66 -1.47 -3.52
CA ALA A 32 0.61 -1.16 -2.88
C ALA A 32 1.45 -0.21 -3.73
N VAL A 33 1.91 0.90 -3.14
CA VAL A 33 2.82 1.86 -3.78
C VAL A 33 4.26 1.61 -3.34
N LEU A 34 5.10 1.18 -4.27
CA LEU A 34 6.49 0.83 -4.06
C LEU A 34 7.38 1.74 -4.90
N ARG A 35 8.37 2.41 -4.32
CA ARG A 35 9.33 3.21 -5.13
C ARG A 35 10.62 2.43 -5.39
N SER A 36 11.38 2.18 -4.32
CA SER A 36 12.73 1.62 -4.42
C SER A 36 12.77 0.13 -4.80
N ASN A 37 11.72 -0.63 -4.50
CA ASN A 37 11.68 -2.09 -4.70
C ASN A 37 10.59 -2.54 -5.69
N TYR A 38 10.00 -1.62 -6.45
CA TYR A 38 8.91 -1.92 -7.39
C TYR A 38 9.30 -3.03 -8.39
N GLU A 39 10.39 -2.83 -9.13
CA GLU A 39 10.88 -3.76 -10.15
C GLU A 39 11.14 -5.15 -9.58
N ALA A 40 11.73 -5.23 -8.39
CA ALA A 40 12.01 -6.49 -7.72
C ALA A 40 10.72 -7.25 -7.37
N VAL A 41 9.68 -6.54 -6.94
CA VAL A 41 8.40 -7.15 -6.53
C VAL A 41 7.57 -7.57 -7.73
N VAL A 42 7.50 -6.73 -8.77
CA VAL A 42 6.80 -7.08 -10.02
C VAL A 42 7.49 -8.23 -10.72
N GLY A 43 8.82 -8.18 -10.87
CA GLY A 43 9.60 -9.25 -11.50
C GLY A 43 9.55 -10.58 -10.74
N ALA A 44 9.53 -10.55 -9.41
CA ALA A 44 9.38 -11.75 -8.61
C ALA A 44 7.93 -12.27 -8.56
N SER A 45 6.93 -11.42 -8.80
CA SER A 45 5.50 -11.71 -8.57
C SER A 45 5.16 -12.04 -7.09
N TRP A 46 6.05 -11.71 -6.15
CA TRP A 46 5.81 -11.93 -4.72
C TRP A 46 6.64 -10.98 -3.84
N LEU A 47 6.15 -10.76 -2.61
CA LEU A 47 6.88 -10.14 -1.51
C LEU A 47 7.15 -11.20 -0.44
N ARG A 48 8.42 -11.40 -0.04
CA ARG A 48 8.75 -12.24 1.12
C ARG A 48 8.66 -11.41 2.37
N HIS A 49 8.03 -11.99 3.38
CA HIS A 49 8.19 -11.58 4.75
C HIS A 49 8.51 -12.82 5.58
N ASP A 50 9.57 -12.75 6.38
CA ASP A 50 9.92 -13.79 7.34
C ASP A 50 9.70 -13.23 8.75
N SER A 51 8.94 -13.94 9.57
CA SER A 51 8.59 -13.50 10.91
C SER A 51 8.67 -14.67 11.86
N VAL A 52 9.33 -14.48 13.00
CA VAL A 52 9.40 -15.49 14.06
C VAL A 52 8.02 -15.74 14.66
N LEU A 53 7.25 -14.67 14.91
CA LEU A 53 5.90 -14.76 15.47
C LEU A 53 4.91 -15.35 14.47
N TYR A 54 5.07 -15.00 13.19
CA TYR A 54 4.26 -15.53 12.10
C TYR A 54 5.04 -16.55 11.25
N SER A 55 5.74 -17.47 11.92
CA SER A 55 6.66 -18.46 11.33
C SER A 55 6.06 -19.40 10.27
N LYS A 56 4.74 -19.34 10.05
CA LYS A 56 4.01 -20.05 8.99
C LYS A 56 3.82 -19.25 7.69
N ILE A 57 4.31 -18.01 7.57
CA ILE A 57 4.22 -17.19 6.34
C ILE A 57 5.38 -17.50 5.36
N LYS A 58 5.98 -18.70 5.42
CA LYS A 58 6.90 -19.13 4.36
C LYS A 58 6.11 -19.30 3.06
N ASN A 59 6.48 -18.54 2.04
CA ASN A 59 5.95 -18.60 0.66
C ASN A 59 4.48 -18.15 0.47
N ARG A 60 3.93 -17.32 1.36
CA ARG A 60 2.63 -16.69 1.07
C ARG A 60 2.82 -15.56 0.05
N VAL A 61 2.30 -15.77 -1.15
CA VAL A 61 2.19 -14.71 -2.16
C VAL A 61 1.10 -13.74 -1.71
N LEU A 62 1.43 -12.46 -1.56
CA LEU A 62 0.46 -11.40 -1.36
C LEU A 62 -0.22 -11.08 -2.69
N THR A 63 -1.52 -11.31 -2.78
CA THR A 63 -2.34 -11.02 -3.96
C THR A 63 -2.90 -9.62 -3.89
N TYR A 64 -2.04 -8.62 -4.12
CA TYR A 64 -2.53 -7.25 -4.24
C TYR A 64 -3.42 -7.09 -5.47
N ALA A 65 -4.41 -6.19 -5.39
CA ALA A 65 -5.17 -5.80 -6.56
C ALA A 65 -4.30 -5.08 -7.59
N ALA A 66 -3.33 -4.30 -7.11
CA ALA A 66 -2.31 -3.69 -7.94
C ALA A 66 -1.03 -3.40 -7.15
N VAL A 67 0.09 -3.44 -7.85
CA VAL A 67 1.38 -2.90 -7.41
C VAL A 67 1.73 -1.77 -8.36
N VAL A 68 1.98 -0.58 -7.82
CA VAL A 68 2.27 0.62 -8.61
C VAL A 68 3.54 1.29 -8.11
N ASN A 69 4.25 1.98 -8.99
CA ASN A 69 5.48 2.68 -8.65
C ASN A 69 5.27 4.14 -8.21
N VAL A 70 4.07 4.67 -8.43
CA VAL A 70 3.66 6.03 -8.12
C VAL A 70 2.25 6.01 -7.51
N VAL A 71 1.96 6.98 -6.64
CA VAL A 71 0.60 7.17 -6.13
C VAL A 71 -0.32 7.50 -7.31
N PRO A 72 -1.40 6.74 -7.53
CA PRO A 72 -2.29 6.97 -8.65
C PRO A 72 -3.07 8.27 -8.45
N ASP A 73 -3.32 8.96 -9.56
CA ASP A 73 -4.16 10.15 -9.59
C ASP A 73 -5.61 9.76 -9.89
N VAL A 74 -6.46 9.76 -8.86
CA VAL A 74 -7.86 9.32 -8.99
C VAL A 74 -8.70 10.29 -9.82
N SER A 75 -8.24 11.53 -10.03
CA SER A 75 -8.94 12.50 -10.86
C SER A 75 -8.92 12.15 -12.35
N LYS A 76 -7.93 11.33 -12.78
CA LYS A 76 -7.80 10.88 -14.17
C LYS A 76 -8.77 9.76 -14.55
N GLY A 77 -9.39 9.10 -13.56
CA GLY A 77 -10.34 8.01 -13.78
C GLY A 77 -9.71 6.65 -14.08
N ASP A 78 -8.37 6.57 -14.22
CA ASP A 78 -7.64 5.33 -14.50
C ASP A 78 -7.43 4.45 -13.25
N ALA A 79 -7.74 4.99 -12.06
CA ALA A 79 -7.58 4.33 -10.78
C ALA A 79 -8.87 4.38 -9.97
N PRO A 80 -9.14 3.38 -9.11
CA PRO A 80 -10.31 3.41 -8.25
C PRO A 80 -10.18 4.47 -7.15
N LEU A 81 -11.31 4.94 -6.61
CA LEU A 81 -11.31 5.71 -5.37
C LEU A 81 -10.92 4.82 -4.19
N PHE A 82 -10.14 5.36 -3.26
CA PHE A 82 -9.68 4.66 -2.07
C PHE A 82 -10.46 5.09 -0.83
N ASN A 83 -10.98 4.11 -0.09
CA ASN A 83 -11.61 4.36 1.21
C ASN A 83 -10.56 4.78 2.23
N TYR A 84 -9.37 4.17 2.15
CA TYR A 84 -8.25 4.43 3.05
C TYR A 84 -6.96 4.62 2.28
N ILE A 85 -6.16 5.59 2.73
CA ILE A 85 -4.73 5.66 2.42
C ILE A 85 -3.98 5.37 3.71
N LEU A 86 -3.23 4.27 3.71
CA LEU A 86 -2.33 3.90 4.80
C LEU A 86 -0.91 4.35 4.44
N VAL A 87 -0.42 5.36 5.15
CA VAL A 87 0.93 5.88 4.98
C VAL A 87 1.88 5.18 5.93
N THR A 88 2.86 4.47 5.38
CA THR A 88 3.91 3.79 6.17
C THR A 88 5.33 4.16 5.74
N THR A 89 5.46 5.11 4.81
CA THR A 89 6.75 5.73 4.50
C THR A 89 7.20 6.64 5.64
N LYS A 90 8.49 6.60 5.98
CA LYS A 90 9.08 7.57 6.91
C LYS A 90 8.96 8.99 6.33
N ASN A 91 8.60 9.94 7.18
CA ASN A 91 8.68 11.36 6.88
C ASN A 91 10.06 11.88 7.33
N ILE A 92 10.98 12.04 6.39
CA ILE A 92 12.36 12.51 6.66
C ILE A 92 12.61 13.83 5.93
N THR A 93 13.42 14.70 6.53
CA THR A 93 13.72 16.06 6.02
C THR A 93 14.43 16.07 4.66
N ASP A 94 15.10 14.97 4.32
CA ASP A 94 15.88 14.86 3.08
C ASP A 94 15.03 14.48 1.86
N VAL A 95 13.72 14.26 2.06
CA VAL A 95 12.77 14.00 0.97
C VAL A 95 12.05 15.31 0.64
N PRO A 96 12.16 15.82 -0.60
CA PRO A 96 11.64 17.14 -0.96
C PRO A 96 10.12 17.24 -0.98
N LEU A 97 9.42 16.11 -1.16
CA LEU A 97 7.96 16.05 -1.14
C LEU A 97 7.48 15.66 0.25
N THR A 98 6.52 16.41 0.78
CA THR A 98 5.87 16.04 2.04
C THR A 98 4.99 14.81 1.85
N THR A 99 4.64 14.14 2.96
CA THR A 99 3.62 13.08 2.92
C THR A 99 2.32 13.54 2.28
N ALA A 100 1.89 14.78 2.54
CA ALA A 100 0.68 15.34 1.96
C ALA A 100 0.79 15.44 0.44
N ASP A 101 1.90 15.98 -0.08
CA ASP A 101 2.14 16.09 -1.52
C ASP A 101 2.15 14.72 -2.20
N ILE A 102 2.74 13.71 -1.54
CA ILE A 102 2.82 12.35 -2.06
C ILE A 102 1.44 11.72 -2.22
N ILE A 103 0.56 11.86 -1.21
CA ILE A 103 -0.73 11.15 -1.20
C ILE A 103 -1.86 11.93 -1.86
N LEU A 104 -1.71 13.25 -2.03
CA LEU A 104 -2.74 14.14 -2.56
C LEU A 104 -3.45 13.61 -3.82
N PRO A 105 -2.75 13.05 -4.83
CA PRO A 105 -3.40 12.56 -6.04
C PRO A 105 -4.42 11.43 -5.80
N ALA A 106 -4.31 10.70 -4.70
CA ALA A 106 -5.21 9.60 -4.35
C ALA A 106 -6.31 10.00 -3.34
N VAL A 107 -6.32 11.25 -2.87
CA VAL A 107 -7.29 11.73 -1.87
C VAL A 107 -8.58 12.16 -2.54
N THR A 108 -9.70 11.56 -2.13
CA THR A 108 -11.05 12.02 -2.49
C THR A 108 -11.68 12.74 -1.29
N PRO A 109 -11.93 14.06 -1.36
CA PRO A 109 -12.56 14.82 -0.27
C PRO A 109 -13.90 14.21 0.18
N GLY A 110 -14.10 14.09 1.50
CA GLY A 110 -15.31 13.51 2.08
C GLY A 110 -15.45 11.98 1.93
N TYR A 111 -14.48 11.30 1.31
CA TYR A 111 -14.52 9.86 1.06
C TYR A 111 -13.28 9.14 1.62
N THR A 112 -12.09 9.66 1.37
CA THR A 112 -10.83 9.01 1.75
C THR A 112 -10.46 9.34 3.19
N SER A 113 -10.22 8.30 4.00
CA SER A 113 -9.61 8.42 5.32
C SER A 113 -8.10 8.20 5.26
N ILE A 114 -7.33 9.05 5.92
CA ILE A 114 -5.87 8.95 5.98
C ILE A 114 -5.47 8.30 7.30
N VAL A 115 -4.65 7.25 7.22
CA VAL A 115 -4.13 6.51 8.38
C VAL A 115 -2.61 6.63 8.38
N LEU A 116 -2.03 7.08 9.49
CA LEU A 116 -0.59 7.23 9.67
C LEU A 116 -0.09 6.13 10.62
N SER A 117 1.06 5.52 10.30
CA SER A 117 1.72 4.51 11.15
C SER A 117 3.02 5.00 11.77
#